data_AF-A0A7Y0S356-F1
#
_entry.id   AF-A0A7Y0S356-F1
#
_cell.length_a   1.000
_cell.length_b   1.000
_cell.length_c   1.000
_cell.angle_alpha   90.00
_cell.angle_beta   90.00
_cell.angle_gamma   90.00
#
_symmetry.space_group_name_H-M   'P 1'
#
loop_
_entity.id
_entity.type
_entity.pdbx_description
1 polymer ?
#
loop_
_entity_poly.entity_id
_entity_poly.type
_entity_poly.pdbx_seq_one_letter_code
_entity_poly.pdbx_strand_id
1 'polypeptide(L)'
;MKKKIGLYWFTFDLRLHDNSLLVDASSFLDELVCLYCRPSVTPFLHHFAQEVTLGRARQKFIDASLCELNDALGQLGQRLWTLDIPPYQALKYAIQYLSVTHLYADAMAGSDEQNILHKLQDEYPHLVIVQHAVRSLFDESKLPFTLPDLPETFTQFRKCVEGIDIAHPIDAPSRLPPMPKGAQLPTLSSFYFDESALFSGGEWSGLAHCRRYFSSGLASSYKETRNGLDGMAYSTKFSPWLALGCVSPRMIYAMLKQYEQTQGANDSTYWIYFELLWREYFYWYARCYQQRLFRFGGIRNQPPLTSFYAHRFQQWKNGTTPYPIVNACMHQLNHTGYMSNRGRQLVASCLVHELGLDWRYGAAYFETQLIDYDVGSNWGNWQYLAGVGADPRGSRQFNLEKQTQMYDPNHEFIERWQGRDSRAQQDVVDMVDWPITTQQENGDK
;
A
#
# COMPACT_ATOMS: atom_id res chain seq x y z
N MET A 1 34.25 -25.31 -4.07
CA MET A 1 32.79 -25.24 -3.78
C MET A 1 32.08 -24.80 -5.03
N LYS A 2 30.83 -25.23 -5.28
CA LYS A 2 30.03 -24.63 -6.36
C LYS A 2 29.77 -23.16 -6.00
N LYS A 3 29.87 -22.29 -7.01
CA LYS A 3 29.65 -20.85 -6.88
C LYS A 3 28.21 -20.56 -6.44
N LYS A 4 28.02 -19.68 -5.47
CA LYS A 4 26.71 -19.24 -4.99
C LYS A 4 26.25 -18.03 -5.79
N ILE A 5 25.38 -18.29 -6.75
CA ILE A 5 24.71 -17.26 -7.55
C ILE A 5 23.35 -16.98 -6.91
N GLY A 6 23.16 -15.74 -6.46
CA GLY A 6 21.91 -15.30 -5.84
C GLY A 6 21.07 -14.42 -6.74
N LEU A 7 19.76 -14.52 -6.56
CA LEU A 7 18.76 -13.61 -7.11
C LEU A 7 18.07 -12.94 -5.95
N TYR A 8 18.17 -11.61 -5.84
CA TYR A 8 17.39 -10.83 -4.90
C TYR A 8 16.17 -10.27 -5.62
N TRP A 9 14.99 -10.77 -5.24
CA TRP A 9 13.72 -10.29 -5.78
C TRP A 9 13.19 -9.14 -4.91
N PHE A 10 13.46 -7.92 -5.37
CA PHE A 10 12.84 -6.74 -4.78
C PHE A 10 11.35 -6.73 -5.06
N THR A 11 10.56 -6.41 -4.04
CA THR A 11 9.11 -6.26 -4.13
C THR A 11 8.68 -4.95 -3.48
N PHE A 12 8.35 -4.99 -2.19
CA PHE A 12 7.90 -3.85 -1.41
C PHE A 12 8.95 -3.42 -0.38
N ASP A 13 10.22 -3.59 -0.74
CA ASP A 13 11.41 -3.36 0.07
C ASP A 13 12.47 -2.59 -0.73
N LEU A 14 12.03 -1.58 -1.48
CA LEU A 14 12.85 -0.79 -2.43
C LEU A 14 13.83 0.16 -1.73
N ARG A 15 14.74 -0.38 -0.93
CA ARG A 15 15.73 0.35 -0.14
C ARG A 15 16.96 -0.49 0.17
N LEU A 16 18.06 0.17 0.53
CA LEU A 16 19.27 -0.46 1.03
C LEU A 16 19.36 -0.43 2.57
N HIS A 17 18.92 0.63 3.23
CA HIS A 17 18.98 0.75 4.69
C HIS A 17 17.98 -0.18 5.37
N ASP A 18 18.33 -0.66 6.55
CA ASP A 18 17.51 -1.54 7.36
C ASP A 18 16.95 -2.74 6.58
N ASN A 19 17.75 -3.29 5.67
CA ASN A 19 17.40 -4.44 4.85
C ASN A 19 18.34 -5.61 5.20
N SER A 20 17.98 -6.34 6.25
CA SER A 20 18.79 -7.47 6.75
C SER A 20 18.92 -8.59 5.73
N LEU A 21 17.91 -8.76 4.87
CA LEU A 21 17.93 -9.76 3.81
C LEU A 21 18.98 -9.42 2.74
N LEU A 22 19.07 -8.14 2.36
CA LEU A 22 20.10 -7.68 1.41
C LEU A 22 21.50 -7.72 2.04
N VAL A 23 21.63 -7.40 3.33
CA VAL A 23 22.89 -7.54 4.07
C VAL A 23 23.35 -8.99 4.11
N ASP A 24 22.47 -9.94 4.42
CA ASP A 24 22.78 -11.37 4.39
C ASP A 24 23.28 -11.80 2.99
N ALA A 25 22.48 -11.49 1.96
CA ALA A 25 22.83 -11.76 0.56
C ALA A 25 24.20 -11.17 0.19
N SER A 26 24.51 -9.96 0.65
CA SER A 26 25.77 -9.28 0.36
C SER A 26 27.00 -9.98 0.92
N SER A 27 26.82 -10.67 2.05
CA SER A 27 27.91 -11.33 2.78
C SER A 27 28.10 -12.79 2.38
N PHE A 28 27.02 -13.45 1.94
CA PHE A 28 26.98 -14.89 1.75
C PHE A 28 27.20 -15.36 0.30
N LEU A 29 26.85 -14.52 -0.68
CA LEU A 29 26.85 -14.86 -2.10
C LEU A 29 28.15 -14.48 -2.82
N ASP A 30 28.50 -15.25 -3.86
CA ASP A 30 29.64 -14.95 -4.72
C ASP A 30 29.24 -13.98 -5.85
N GLU A 31 28.02 -14.13 -6.36
CA GLU A 31 27.43 -13.27 -7.39
C GLU A 31 25.96 -12.99 -7.06
N LEU A 32 25.48 -11.81 -7.47
CA LEU A 32 24.14 -11.35 -7.16
C LEU A 32 23.48 -10.69 -8.39
N VAL A 33 22.20 -10.98 -8.60
CA VAL A 33 21.33 -10.22 -9.50
C VAL A 33 20.18 -9.63 -8.71
N CYS A 34 19.98 -8.32 -8.84
CA CYS A 34 18.83 -7.62 -8.26
C CYS A 34 17.72 -7.53 -9.31
N LEU A 35 16.56 -8.11 -9.03
CA LEU A 35 15.42 -8.18 -9.95
C LEU A 35 14.20 -7.49 -9.35
N TYR A 36 13.49 -6.72 -10.18
CA TYR A 36 12.17 -6.19 -9.88
C TYR A 36 11.21 -6.48 -11.03
N CYS A 37 10.03 -6.99 -10.70
CA CYS A 37 8.95 -7.22 -11.65
C CYS A 37 7.90 -6.12 -11.48
N ARG A 38 7.67 -5.34 -12.54
CA ARG A 38 6.76 -4.19 -12.47
C ARG A 38 5.32 -4.66 -12.31
N PRO A 39 4.55 -4.07 -11.38
CA PRO A 39 3.18 -4.49 -11.16
C PRO A 39 2.31 -4.14 -12.35
N SER A 40 1.40 -5.03 -12.70
CA SER A 40 0.41 -4.85 -13.76
C SER A 40 -0.99 -5.13 -13.24
N VAL A 41 -2.00 -4.71 -13.99
CA VAL A 41 -3.38 -5.03 -13.65
C VAL A 41 -3.62 -6.51 -13.94
N THR A 42 -3.82 -7.29 -12.88
CA THR A 42 -4.13 -8.72 -12.98
C THR A 42 -5.55 -8.93 -13.52
N PRO A 43 -5.90 -10.15 -14.01
CA PRO A 43 -7.27 -10.46 -14.39
C PRO A 43 -8.30 -10.20 -13.27
N PHE A 44 -7.89 -10.43 -12.00
CA PHE A 44 -8.69 -10.13 -10.83
C PHE A 44 -8.96 -8.62 -10.71
N LEU A 45 -7.91 -7.80 -10.81
CA LEU A 45 -8.06 -6.34 -10.74
C LEU A 45 -8.82 -5.78 -11.95
N HIS A 46 -8.62 -6.34 -13.14
CA HIS A 46 -9.38 -5.95 -14.32
C HIS A 46 -10.89 -6.17 -14.11
N HIS A 47 -11.28 -7.28 -13.47
CA HIS A 47 -12.68 -7.57 -13.15
C HIS A 47 -13.25 -6.61 -12.09
N PHE A 48 -12.56 -6.43 -10.96
CA PHE A 48 -13.10 -5.67 -9.82
C PHE A 48 -12.86 -4.16 -9.91
N ALA A 49 -11.66 -3.70 -10.30
CA ALA A 49 -11.39 -2.27 -10.43
C ALA A 49 -12.02 -1.67 -11.71
N GLN A 50 -12.31 -2.52 -12.70
CA GLN A 50 -12.67 -2.10 -14.06
C GLN A 50 -11.64 -1.14 -14.65
N GLU A 51 -10.37 -1.49 -14.50
CA GLU A 51 -9.21 -0.77 -15.01
C GLU A 51 -8.35 -1.68 -15.88
N VAL A 52 -7.60 -1.10 -16.81
CA VAL A 52 -6.64 -1.83 -17.66
C VAL A 52 -5.18 -1.45 -17.34
N THR A 53 -4.98 -0.34 -16.63
CA THR A 53 -3.67 0.15 -16.20
C THR A 53 -3.74 0.67 -14.77
N LEU A 54 -2.59 0.80 -14.11
CA LEU A 54 -2.50 1.43 -12.79
C LEU A 54 -2.73 2.95 -12.91
N GLY A 55 -3.16 3.60 -11.83
CA GLY A 55 -3.26 5.04 -11.76
C GLY A 55 -1.93 5.73 -12.08
N ARG A 56 -1.99 6.83 -12.83
CA ARG A 56 -0.79 7.52 -13.33
C ARG A 56 0.15 7.96 -12.20
N ALA A 57 -0.40 8.47 -11.11
CA ALA A 57 0.38 8.89 -9.95
C ALA A 57 1.12 7.71 -9.30
N ARG A 58 0.46 6.54 -9.20
CA ARG A 58 1.07 5.31 -8.69
C ARG A 58 2.20 4.82 -9.58
N GLN A 59 2.00 4.80 -10.90
CA GLN A 59 3.06 4.42 -11.85
C GLN A 59 4.29 5.33 -11.71
N LYS A 60 4.09 6.65 -11.68
CA LYS A 60 5.17 7.63 -11.48
C LYS A 60 5.93 7.43 -10.18
N PHE A 61 5.22 7.18 -9.08
CA PHE A 61 5.85 6.96 -7.77
C PHE A 61 6.71 5.69 -7.77
N ILE A 62 6.23 4.61 -8.42
CA ILE A 62 7.02 3.39 -8.62
C ILE A 62 8.24 3.69 -9.49
N ASP A 63 8.08 4.38 -10.62
CA ASP A 63 9.18 4.75 -11.52
C ASP A 63 10.29 5.53 -10.81
N ALA A 64 9.93 6.56 -10.06
CA ALA A 64 10.88 7.35 -9.27
C ALA A 64 11.59 6.47 -8.23
N SER A 65 10.87 5.58 -7.56
CA SER A 65 11.45 4.67 -6.56
C SER A 65 12.44 3.68 -7.17
N LEU A 66 12.13 3.14 -8.36
CA LEU A 66 13.01 2.19 -9.06
C LEU A 66 14.25 2.88 -9.63
N CYS A 67 14.11 4.12 -10.13
CA CYS A 67 15.23 4.92 -10.60
C CYS A 67 16.22 5.16 -9.46
N GLU A 68 15.73 5.63 -8.32
CA GLU A 68 16.58 5.93 -7.16
C GLU A 68 17.23 4.67 -6.58
N LEU A 69 16.50 3.54 -6.51
CA LEU A 69 17.07 2.25 -6.11
C LEU A 69 18.16 1.78 -7.08
N ASN A 70 17.93 1.91 -8.39
CA ASN A 70 18.92 1.54 -9.39
C ASN A 70 20.20 2.39 -9.28
N ASP A 71 20.07 3.69 -9.04
CA ASP A 71 21.21 4.59 -8.83
C ASP A 71 21.99 4.22 -7.57
N ALA A 72 21.29 3.91 -6.47
CA ALA A 72 21.90 3.46 -5.21
C ALA A 72 22.63 2.11 -5.38
N LEU A 73 22.03 1.15 -6.10
CA LEU A 73 22.67 -0.12 -6.46
C LEU A 73 23.90 0.11 -7.37
N GLY A 74 23.80 1.08 -8.29
CA GLY A 74 24.89 1.49 -9.19
C GLY A 74 26.14 1.94 -8.45
N GLN A 75 25.97 2.67 -7.34
CA GLN A 75 27.09 3.08 -6.46
C GLN A 75 27.80 1.90 -5.80
N LEU A 76 27.11 0.75 -5.67
CA LEU A 76 27.65 -0.49 -5.12
C LEU A 76 28.10 -1.49 -6.19
N GLY A 77 28.22 -1.05 -7.45
CA GLY A 77 28.63 -1.91 -8.58
C GLY A 77 27.57 -2.89 -9.05
N GLN A 78 26.31 -2.65 -8.69
CA GLN A 78 25.14 -3.45 -9.07
C GLN A 78 24.22 -2.68 -10.02
N ARG A 79 23.20 -3.36 -10.54
CA ARG A 79 22.11 -2.75 -11.30
C ARG A 79 20.79 -3.41 -10.97
N LEU A 80 19.71 -2.66 -11.07
CA LEU A 80 18.37 -3.22 -10.97
C LEU A 80 17.92 -3.74 -12.34
N TRP A 81 17.66 -5.04 -12.42
CA TRP A 81 17.00 -5.62 -13.58
C TRP A 81 15.49 -5.48 -13.45
N THR A 82 14.87 -4.68 -14.32
CA THR A 82 13.42 -4.45 -14.33
C THR A 82 12.74 -5.21 -15.48
N LEU A 83 11.63 -5.88 -15.17
CA LEU A 83 10.85 -6.64 -16.16
C LEU A 83 9.35 -6.33 -16.07
N ASP A 84 8.69 -6.23 -17.23
CA ASP A 84 7.25 -6.02 -17.39
C ASP A 84 6.50 -7.34 -17.68
N ILE A 85 6.87 -8.42 -17.00
CA ILE A 85 6.23 -9.74 -17.13
C ILE A 85 5.83 -10.29 -15.76
N PRO A 86 4.89 -11.26 -15.69
CA PRO A 86 4.47 -11.86 -14.43
C PRO A 86 5.64 -12.40 -13.59
N PRO A 87 5.69 -12.16 -12.27
CA PRO A 87 6.86 -12.49 -11.45
C PRO A 87 7.27 -13.96 -11.50
N TYR A 88 6.33 -14.89 -11.50
CA TYR A 88 6.64 -16.32 -11.64
C TYR A 88 7.43 -16.63 -12.91
N GLN A 89 7.07 -16.02 -14.04
CA GLN A 89 7.77 -16.23 -15.32
C GLN A 89 9.16 -15.61 -15.30
N ALA A 90 9.29 -14.38 -14.76
CA ALA A 90 10.56 -13.68 -14.61
C ALA A 90 11.54 -14.47 -13.72
N LEU A 91 11.09 -14.89 -12.54
CA LEU A 91 11.91 -15.64 -11.58
C LEU A 91 12.34 -16.98 -12.17
N LYS A 92 11.40 -17.73 -12.78
CA LYS A 92 11.70 -19.00 -13.45
C LYS A 92 12.76 -18.82 -14.55
N TYR A 93 12.60 -17.81 -15.39
CA TYR A 93 13.58 -17.50 -16.44
C TYR A 93 14.95 -17.16 -15.84
N ALA A 94 15.00 -16.30 -14.82
CA ALA A 94 16.23 -15.92 -14.15
C ALA A 94 16.94 -17.12 -13.51
N ILE A 95 16.18 -17.99 -12.82
CA ILE A 95 16.71 -19.19 -12.17
C ILE A 95 17.40 -20.10 -13.17
N GLN A 96 16.75 -20.37 -14.31
CA GLN A 96 17.28 -21.25 -15.34
C GLN A 96 18.44 -20.61 -16.12
N TYR A 97 18.28 -19.37 -16.57
CA TYR A 97 19.24 -18.68 -17.42
C TYR A 97 20.56 -18.37 -16.69
N LEU A 98 20.47 -17.97 -15.42
CA LEU A 98 21.63 -17.57 -14.62
C LEU A 98 22.16 -18.70 -13.72
N SER A 99 21.53 -19.88 -13.75
CA SER A 99 21.84 -20.99 -12.83
C SER A 99 21.81 -20.55 -11.36
N VAL A 100 20.75 -19.84 -10.97
CA VAL A 100 20.58 -19.31 -9.61
C VAL A 100 20.54 -20.48 -8.62
N THR A 101 21.27 -20.30 -7.52
CA THR A 101 21.37 -21.26 -6.42
C THR A 101 20.60 -20.81 -5.18
N HIS A 102 20.47 -19.49 -5.00
CA HIS A 102 19.80 -18.89 -3.85
C HIS A 102 18.83 -17.80 -4.31
N LEU A 103 17.58 -17.84 -3.84
CA LEU A 103 16.58 -16.81 -4.06
C LEU A 103 16.29 -16.09 -2.75
N TYR A 104 16.52 -14.79 -2.72
CA TYR A 104 16.23 -13.92 -1.58
C TYR A 104 14.96 -13.13 -1.88
N ALA A 105 13.97 -13.19 -0.97
CA ALA A 105 12.75 -12.39 -1.06
C ALA A 105 12.20 -12.02 0.34
N ASP A 106 11.56 -10.86 0.47
CA ASP A 106 10.83 -10.48 1.69
C ASP A 106 9.76 -11.52 2.05
N ALA A 107 9.45 -11.64 3.34
CA ALA A 107 8.27 -12.38 3.80
C ALA A 107 6.99 -11.60 3.46
N MET A 108 6.54 -11.70 2.21
CA MET A 108 5.45 -10.88 1.68
C MET A 108 4.10 -11.20 2.31
N ALA A 109 3.27 -10.16 2.49
CA ALA A 109 1.94 -10.29 3.04
C ALA A 109 0.90 -10.85 2.04
N GLY A 110 1.10 -10.63 0.73
CA GLY A 110 0.18 -11.05 -0.32
C GLY A 110 0.20 -12.56 -0.55
N SER A 111 -0.97 -13.15 -0.80
CA SER A 111 -1.09 -14.60 -1.03
C SER A 111 -0.55 -15.02 -2.39
N ASP A 112 -0.59 -14.15 -3.39
CA ASP A 112 -0.15 -14.46 -4.74
C ASP A 112 1.38 -14.59 -4.78
N GLU A 113 2.09 -13.65 -4.15
CA GLU A 113 3.55 -13.70 -4.03
C GLU A 113 4.04 -14.89 -3.21
N GLN A 114 3.38 -15.21 -2.09
CA GLN A 114 3.67 -16.41 -1.32
C GLN A 114 3.51 -17.69 -2.16
N ASN A 115 2.43 -17.78 -2.94
CA ASN A 115 2.19 -18.93 -3.83
C ASN A 115 3.22 -19.04 -4.95
N ILE A 116 3.81 -17.93 -5.41
CA ILE A 116 4.91 -17.95 -6.38
C ILE A 116 6.13 -18.66 -5.78
N LEU A 117 6.51 -18.31 -4.55
CA LEU A 117 7.67 -18.92 -3.89
C LEU A 117 7.44 -20.40 -3.58
N HIS A 118 6.25 -20.81 -3.13
CA HIS A 118 5.90 -22.22 -2.94
C HIS A 118 6.05 -23.01 -4.25
N LYS A 119 5.49 -22.51 -5.35
CA LYS A 119 5.61 -23.16 -6.67
C LYS A 119 7.05 -23.30 -7.14
N LEU A 120 7.87 -22.27 -6.93
CA LEU A 120 9.30 -22.32 -7.28
C LEU A 120 10.06 -23.33 -6.43
N GLN A 121 9.74 -23.44 -5.14
CA GLN A 121 10.36 -24.43 -4.25
C GLN A 121 10.05 -25.87 -4.69
N ASP A 122 8.80 -26.12 -5.09
CA ASP A 122 8.35 -27.43 -5.58
C ASP A 122 9.01 -27.79 -6.93
N GLU A 123 9.12 -26.82 -7.84
CA GLU A 123 9.71 -27.02 -9.17
C GLU A 123 11.24 -27.10 -9.16
N TYR A 124 11.90 -26.42 -8.22
CA TYR A 124 13.36 -26.37 -8.07
C TYR A 124 13.80 -26.78 -6.65
N PRO A 125 13.78 -28.09 -6.28
CA PRO A 125 14.12 -28.55 -4.93
C PRO A 125 15.56 -28.23 -4.47
N HIS A 126 16.46 -27.92 -5.40
CA HIS A 126 17.84 -27.54 -5.11
C HIS A 126 18.04 -26.03 -4.92
N LEU A 127 17.02 -25.22 -5.24
CA LEU A 127 17.04 -23.78 -5.00
C LEU A 127 16.87 -23.53 -3.51
N VAL A 128 17.79 -22.77 -2.92
CA VAL A 128 17.67 -22.32 -1.53
C VAL A 128 16.89 -21.02 -1.51
N ILE A 129 15.67 -21.03 -1.00
CA ILE A 129 14.86 -19.82 -0.84
C ILE A 129 15.08 -19.27 0.58
N VAL A 130 15.63 -18.05 0.68
CA VAL A 130 15.85 -17.32 1.93
C VAL A 130 14.79 -16.24 2.06
N GLN A 131 13.95 -16.35 3.09
CA GLN A 131 12.85 -15.41 3.35
C GLN A 131 12.91 -14.90 4.79
N HIS A 132 12.88 -13.57 4.93
CA HIS A 132 12.77 -12.89 6.21
C HIS A 132 11.91 -11.64 6.06
N ALA A 133 11.13 -11.30 7.09
CA ALA A 133 10.35 -10.08 7.11
C ALA A 133 11.29 -8.88 7.26
N VAL A 134 11.37 -8.03 6.22
CA VAL A 134 12.13 -6.77 6.28
C VAL A 134 11.22 -5.55 6.30
N ARG A 135 9.89 -5.75 6.22
CA ARG A 135 8.89 -4.67 6.20
C ARG A 135 8.10 -4.53 7.51
N SER A 136 8.39 -5.37 8.50
CA SER A 136 7.70 -5.42 9.79
C SER A 136 8.49 -4.66 10.88
N LEU A 137 7.78 -4.13 11.88
CA LEU A 137 8.39 -3.59 13.10
C LEU A 137 9.02 -4.68 13.98
N PHE A 138 8.46 -5.89 13.95
CA PHE A 138 8.79 -6.97 14.88
C PHE A 138 9.32 -8.20 14.13
N ASP A 139 10.39 -8.78 14.64
CA ASP A 139 10.81 -10.10 14.16
C ASP A 139 9.73 -11.13 14.54
N GLU A 140 9.34 -12.01 13.61
CA GLU A 140 8.28 -13.01 13.83
C GLU A 140 8.53 -13.86 15.09
N SER A 141 9.80 -14.17 15.36
CA SER A 141 10.23 -14.94 16.54
C SER A 141 10.04 -14.22 17.88
N LYS A 142 9.78 -12.91 17.88
CA LYS A 142 9.53 -12.11 19.09
C LYS A 142 8.04 -11.94 19.38
N LEU A 143 7.15 -12.32 18.45
CA LEU A 143 5.72 -12.24 18.68
C LEU A 143 5.29 -13.25 19.75
N PRO A 144 4.42 -12.87 20.69
CA PRO A 144 3.95 -13.74 21.78
C PRO A 144 2.83 -14.69 21.31
N PHE A 145 2.69 -14.90 20.00
CA PHE A 145 1.71 -15.77 19.37
C PHE A 145 2.27 -16.29 18.05
N THR A 146 1.72 -17.40 17.59
CA THR A 146 1.96 -17.88 16.23
C THR A 146 0.96 -17.25 15.27
N LEU A 147 1.23 -17.27 13.96
CA LEU A 147 0.32 -16.70 12.95
C LEU A 147 -1.12 -17.25 13.03
N PRO A 148 -1.36 -18.56 13.18
CA PRO A 148 -2.71 -19.10 13.41
C PRO A 148 -3.43 -18.54 14.64
N ASP A 149 -2.68 -18.10 15.65
CA ASP A 149 -3.19 -17.53 16.90
C ASP A 149 -3.17 -16.00 16.89
N LEU A 150 -3.11 -15.37 15.71
CA LEU A 150 -3.15 -13.92 15.56
C LEU A 150 -4.37 -13.36 16.33
N PRO A 151 -4.18 -12.36 17.23
CA PRO A 151 -5.29 -11.78 17.96
C PRO A 151 -6.39 -11.23 17.04
N GLU A 152 -7.63 -11.61 17.32
CA GLU A 152 -8.78 -11.34 16.44
C GLU A 152 -9.04 -9.85 16.23
N THR A 153 -8.66 -8.99 17.18
CA THR A 153 -8.83 -7.55 17.09
C THR A 153 -7.51 -6.81 17.23
N PHE A 154 -7.40 -5.65 16.56
CA PHE A 154 -6.25 -4.76 16.73
C PHE A 154 -5.97 -4.40 18.20
N THR A 155 -7.02 -4.22 19.03
CA THR A 155 -6.82 -3.86 20.43
C THR A 155 -6.14 -4.98 21.21
N GLN A 156 -6.49 -6.25 20.94
CA GLN A 156 -5.81 -7.40 21.54
C GLN A 156 -4.37 -7.50 21.01
N PHE A 157 -4.18 -7.38 19.68
CA PHE A 157 -2.85 -7.38 19.05
C PHE A 157 -1.94 -6.32 19.67
N ARG A 158 -2.38 -5.06 19.74
CA ARG A 158 -1.61 -3.95 20.30
C ARG A 158 -1.17 -4.25 21.73
N LYS A 159 -2.08 -4.74 22.59
CA LYS A 159 -1.76 -5.09 23.98
C LYS A 159 -0.68 -6.18 24.09
N CYS A 160 -0.60 -7.08 23.12
CA CYS A 160 0.42 -8.13 23.08
C CYS A 160 1.79 -7.61 22.64
N VAL A 161 1.84 -6.64 21.72
CA VAL A 161 3.10 -6.25 21.06
C VAL A 161 3.71 -4.92 21.53
N GLU A 162 2.93 -4.07 22.20
CA GLU A 162 3.35 -2.72 22.62
C GLU A 162 4.54 -2.72 23.59
N GLY A 163 4.77 -3.82 24.32
CA GLY A 163 5.93 -4.00 25.20
C GLY A 163 7.14 -4.69 24.55
N ILE A 164 7.07 -5.04 23.25
CA ILE A 164 8.18 -5.72 22.56
C ILE A 164 9.22 -4.68 22.14
N ASP A 165 10.49 -4.96 22.46
CA ASP A 165 11.60 -4.15 21.99
C ASP A 165 11.75 -4.24 20.47
N ILE A 166 11.65 -3.08 19.83
CA ILE A 166 11.85 -2.92 18.39
C ILE A 166 13.35 -2.80 18.12
N ALA A 167 13.86 -3.65 17.24
CA ALA A 167 15.27 -3.63 16.86
C ALA A 167 15.64 -2.27 16.23
N HIS A 168 16.86 -1.80 16.51
CA HIS A 168 17.39 -0.63 15.83
C HIS A 168 17.58 -0.92 14.34
N PRO A 169 17.31 0.07 13.47
CA PRO A 169 17.56 -0.07 12.05
C PRO A 169 19.06 -0.30 11.80
N ILE A 170 19.38 -1.18 10.86
CA ILE A 170 20.77 -1.45 10.45
C ILE A 170 21.18 -0.58 9.25
N ASP A 171 22.48 -0.36 9.10
CA ASP A 171 23.03 0.37 7.96
C ASP A 171 22.89 -0.42 6.65
N ALA A 172 22.94 0.30 5.53
CA ALA A 172 23.02 -0.29 4.21
C ALA A 172 24.34 -1.07 4.01
N PRO A 173 24.36 -2.11 3.16
CA PRO A 173 25.60 -2.82 2.85
C PRO A 173 26.60 -1.89 2.17
N SER A 174 27.87 -1.95 2.57
CA SER A 174 28.95 -1.15 2.00
C SER A 174 29.47 -1.67 0.65
N ARG A 175 29.11 -2.90 0.28
CA ARG A 175 29.42 -3.53 -1.01
C ARG A 175 28.36 -4.57 -1.34
N LEU A 176 28.15 -4.83 -2.62
CA LEU A 176 27.35 -5.96 -3.10
C LEU A 176 28.22 -6.90 -3.95
N PRO A 177 27.92 -8.22 -3.98
CA PRO A 177 28.53 -9.16 -4.90
C PRO A 177 28.31 -8.69 -6.35
N PRO A 178 29.23 -8.97 -7.29
CA PRO A 178 29.04 -8.58 -8.69
C PRO A 178 27.95 -9.40 -9.39
N MET A 179 27.45 -8.91 -10.53
CA MET A 179 26.59 -9.70 -11.41
C MET A 179 27.36 -10.88 -12.06
N PRO A 180 26.66 -11.98 -12.39
CA PRO A 180 27.23 -13.07 -13.17
C PRO A 180 27.90 -12.62 -14.47
N LYS A 181 29.15 -13.04 -14.67
CA LYS A 181 29.92 -12.69 -15.88
C LYS A 181 29.18 -13.11 -17.14
N GLY A 182 28.99 -12.18 -18.08
CA GLY A 182 28.33 -12.43 -19.36
C GLY A 182 26.80 -12.37 -19.32
N ALA A 183 26.19 -12.08 -18.17
CA ALA A 183 24.75 -11.85 -18.09
C ALA A 183 24.37 -10.62 -18.92
N GLN A 184 23.59 -10.83 -19.99
CA GLN A 184 22.96 -9.78 -20.75
C GLN A 184 21.52 -9.65 -20.28
N LEU A 185 21.28 -8.73 -19.36
CA LEU A 185 19.95 -8.48 -18.81
C LEU A 185 19.29 -7.36 -19.63
N PRO A 186 18.26 -7.66 -20.45
CA PRO A 186 17.51 -6.60 -21.12
C PRO A 186 16.83 -5.77 -20.04
N THR A 187 17.34 -4.56 -19.81
CA THR A 187 16.71 -3.60 -18.91
C THR A 187 15.72 -2.80 -19.74
N LEU A 188 14.43 -3.08 -19.56
CA LEU A 188 13.38 -2.24 -20.11
C LEU A 188 13.18 -1.09 -19.12
N SER A 189 13.66 0.10 -19.44
CA SER A 189 13.25 1.27 -18.68
C SER A 189 13.43 2.56 -19.47
N SER A 190 12.30 3.11 -19.93
CA SER A 190 12.13 4.55 -19.95
C SER A 190 11.53 4.94 -18.61
N PHE A 191 12.29 5.63 -17.76
CA PHE A 191 11.76 6.20 -16.53
C PHE A 191 11.14 7.56 -16.88
N TYR A 192 9.87 7.77 -16.52
CA TYR A 192 9.23 9.07 -16.67
C TYR A 192 9.44 9.87 -15.39
N PHE A 193 10.22 10.94 -15.49
CA PHE A 193 10.38 11.91 -14.41
C PHE A 193 9.35 13.03 -14.56
N ASP A 194 8.69 13.40 -13.46
CA ASP A 194 7.81 14.56 -13.40
C ASP A 194 8.12 15.36 -12.13
N GLU A 195 8.75 16.51 -12.31
CA GLU A 195 9.12 17.42 -11.21
C GLU A 195 7.92 18.00 -10.46
N SER A 196 6.70 17.91 -11.02
CA SER A 196 5.50 18.52 -10.45
C SER A 196 4.69 17.60 -9.53
N ALA A 197 5.12 16.36 -9.30
CA ALA A 197 4.39 15.41 -8.47
C ALA A 197 4.36 15.81 -6.99
N LEU A 198 3.21 15.61 -6.32
CA LEU A 198 3.05 15.86 -4.88
C LEU A 198 3.98 14.98 -4.02
N PHE A 199 4.30 13.78 -4.52
CA PHE A 199 5.17 12.80 -3.88
C PHE A 199 6.25 12.34 -4.85
N SER A 200 7.51 12.35 -4.40
CA SER A 200 8.64 11.75 -5.12
C SER A 200 8.95 10.37 -4.51
N GLY A 201 9.02 9.35 -5.36
CA GLY A 201 9.41 7.99 -4.97
C GLY A 201 10.89 7.89 -4.64
N GLY A 202 11.27 6.84 -3.89
CA GLY A 202 12.66 6.56 -3.54
C GLY A 202 12.95 6.58 -2.03
N GLU A 203 13.99 5.85 -1.65
CA GLU A 203 14.51 5.75 -0.27
C GLU A 203 15.01 7.10 0.25
N TRP A 204 15.89 7.78 -0.47
CA TRP A 204 16.40 9.11 -0.15
C TRP A 204 15.28 10.13 -0.05
N SER A 205 14.37 10.16 -1.03
CA SER A 205 13.18 11.03 -1.00
C SER A 205 12.33 10.79 0.25
N GLY A 206 12.11 9.52 0.61
CA GLY A 206 11.36 9.13 1.80
C GLY A 206 12.07 9.47 3.12
N LEU A 207 13.37 9.21 3.22
CA LEU A 207 14.18 9.55 4.39
C LEU A 207 14.25 11.06 4.58
N ALA A 208 14.40 11.83 3.50
CA ALA A 208 14.39 13.29 3.54
C ALA A 208 13.03 13.82 4.04
N HIS A 209 11.92 13.25 3.57
CA HIS A 209 10.59 13.60 4.05
C HIS A 209 10.41 13.27 5.55
N CYS A 210 10.83 12.08 6.00
CA CYS A 210 10.76 11.70 7.41
C CYS A 210 11.60 12.66 8.29
N ARG A 211 12.83 12.95 7.90
CA ARG A 211 13.70 13.91 8.61
C ARG A 211 13.09 15.31 8.66
N ARG A 212 12.47 15.77 7.57
CA ARG A 212 11.77 17.07 7.54
C ARG A 212 10.56 17.10 8.48
N TYR A 213 9.78 16.03 8.50
CA TYR A 213 8.64 15.92 9.40
C TYR A 213 9.08 15.94 10.87
N PHE A 214 10.07 15.13 11.24
CA PHE A 214 10.57 15.06 12.63
C PHE A 214 11.45 16.24 13.04
N SER A 215 12.04 17.00 12.12
CA SER A 215 12.69 18.28 12.46
C SER A 215 11.70 19.43 12.69
N SER A 216 10.41 19.22 12.41
CA SER A 216 9.34 20.18 12.67
C SER A 216 8.63 19.93 14.02
N GLY A 217 7.72 20.83 14.41
CA GLY A 217 6.81 20.62 15.54
C GLY A 217 5.61 19.70 15.23
N LEU A 218 5.47 19.18 14.01
CA LEU A 218 4.24 18.50 13.57
C LEU A 218 3.98 17.16 14.29
N ALA A 219 5.03 16.46 14.73
CA ALA A 219 4.87 15.21 15.47
C ALA A 219 4.20 15.43 16.84
N SER A 220 4.46 16.56 17.49
CA SER A 220 3.83 16.90 18.77
C SER A 220 2.33 17.21 18.70
N SER A 221 1.77 17.45 17.51
CA SER A 221 0.34 17.76 17.29
C SER A 221 -0.38 16.74 16.40
N TYR A 222 0.24 15.58 16.13
CA TYR A 222 -0.26 14.61 15.16
C TYR A 222 -1.67 14.09 15.48
N LYS A 223 -1.97 13.75 16.74
CA LYS A 223 -3.26 13.21 17.15
C LYS A 223 -4.40 14.21 16.93
N GLU A 224 -4.12 15.49 17.12
CA GLU A 224 -5.07 16.58 16.92
C GLU A 224 -5.33 16.82 15.42
N THR A 225 -4.30 16.72 14.58
CA THR A 225 -4.39 17.10 13.17
C THR A 225 -4.72 15.95 12.21
N ARG A 226 -4.48 14.69 12.58
CA ARG A 226 -4.51 13.51 11.67
C ARG A 226 -5.81 13.28 10.89
N ASN A 227 -6.92 13.88 11.30
CA ASN A 227 -8.21 13.77 10.61
C ASN A 227 -8.42 14.84 9.51
N GLY A 228 -7.44 15.71 9.25
CA GLY A 228 -7.49 16.65 8.13
C GLY A 228 -7.67 15.95 6.77
N LEU A 229 -8.33 16.63 5.84
CA LEU A 229 -8.67 16.10 4.52
C LEU A 229 -7.63 16.45 3.43
N ASP A 230 -6.92 17.57 3.58
CA ASP A 230 -5.96 18.05 2.58
C ASP A 230 -4.79 18.81 3.22
N GLY A 231 -3.69 18.93 2.46
CA GLY A 231 -2.44 19.56 2.87
C GLY A 231 -1.42 18.57 3.46
N MET A 232 -0.15 18.95 3.45
CA MET A 232 0.92 18.04 3.89
C MET A 232 1.03 17.95 5.41
N ALA A 233 0.76 19.03 6.14
CA ALA A 233 1.07 19.16 7.57
C ALA A 233 0.14 18.38 8.52
N TYR A 234 -1.08 18.02 8.10
CA TYR A 234 -2.06 17.43 9.02
C TYR A 234 -1.69 16.00 9.47
N SER A 235 -0.80 15.32 8.77
CA SER A 235 -0.35 13.96 9.09
C SER A 235 1.07 13.71 8.61
N THR A 236 1.65 12.57 8.97
CA THR A 236 3.03 12.23 8.63
C THR A 236 3.29 12.11 7.12
N LYS A 237 2.29 11.68 6.35
CA LYS A 237 2.41 11.33 4.92
C LYS A 237 3.49 10.27 4.62
N PHE A 238 3.83 9.41 5.56
CA PHE A 238 4.85 8.37 5.38
C PHE A 238 4.39 7.17 4.54
N SER A 239 3.09 7.00 4.34
CA SER A 239 2.49 5.80 3.75
C SER A 239 3.02 5.44 2.35
N PRO A 240 3.29 6.36 1.40
CA PRO A 240 3.79 5.98 0.08
C PRO A 240 5.14 5.26 0.15
N TRP A 241 6.06 5.78 0.95
CA TRP A 241 7.39 5.18 1.13
C TRP A 241 7.37 3.92 1.99
N LEU A 242 6.45 3.81 2.96
CA LEU A 242 6.24 2.59 3.73
C LEU A 242 5.62 1.45 2.90
N ALA A 243 4.77 1.78 1.93
CA ALA A 243 4.09 0.81 1.08
C ALA A 243 5.07 0.12 0.13
N LEU A 244 5.91 0.88 -0.58
CA LEU A 244 7.00 0.34 -1.41
C LEU A 244 8.25 -0.04 -0.62
N GLY A 245 8.25 0.19 0.70
CA GLY A 245 9.37 -0.09 1.60
C GLY A 245 10.65 0.66 1.26
N CYS A 246 10.53 1.84 0.64
CA CYS A 246 11.60 2.81 0.50
C CYS A 246 12.10 3.31 1.87
N VAL A 247 11.23 3.32 2.89
CA VAL A 247 11.61 3.58 4.28
C VAL A 247 11.07 2.45 5.16
N SER A 248 11.90 1.91 6.03
CA SER A 248 11.47 0.87 6.97
C SER A 248 10.67 1.46 8.14
N PRO A 249 9.74 0.69 8.72
CA PRO A 249 9.02 1.16 9.90
C PRO A 249 9.95 1.28 11.12
N ARG A 250 11.02 0.47 11.23
CA ARG A 250 12.01 0.59 12.32
C ARG A 250 12.82 1.88 12.21
N MET A 251 13.12 2.33 11.00
CA MET A 251 13.76 3.63 10.76
C MET A 251 12.86 4.79 11.23
N ILE A 252 11.57 4.76 10.87
CA ILE A 252 10.61 5.77 11.33
C ILE A 252 10.47 5.74 12.86
N TYR A 253 10.40 4.56 13.46
CA TYR A 253 10.33 4.42 14.91
C TYR A 253 11.60 4.95 15.60
N ALA A 254 12.78 4.70 15.06
CA ALA A 254 14.03 5.26 15.57
C ALA A 254 14.05 6.79 15.49
N MET A 255 13.61 7.38 14.37
CA MET A 255 13.48 8.84 14.22
C MET A 255 12.45 9.42 15.20
N LEU A 256 11.32 8.73 15.42
CA LEU A 256 10.32 9.10 16.42
C LEU A 256 10.92 9.10 17.83
N LYS A 257 11.71 8.08 18.20
CA LYS A 257 12.37 8.04 19.51
C LYS A 257 13.41 9.13 19.69
N GLN A 258 14.16 9.46 18.64
CA GLN A 258 15.08 10.60 18.64
C GLN A 258 14.32 11.93 18.81
N TYR A 259 13.16 12.07 18.16
CA TYR A 259 12.30 13.23 18.35
C TYR A 259 11.82 13.35 19.80
N GLU A 260 11.29 12.28 20.37
CA GLU A 260 10.81 12.25 21.76
C GLU A 260 11.93 12.58 22.78
N GLN A 261 13.17 12.17 22.51
CA GLN A 261 14.33 12.52 23.34
C GLN A 261 14.65 14.02 23.34
N THR A 262 14.34 14.73 22.24
CA THR A 262 14.71 16.15 22.07
C THR A 262 13.55 17.10 22.31
N GLN A 263 12.31 16.72 21.97
CA GLN A 263 11.10 17.55 22.06
C GLN A 263 10.11 17.06 23.13
N GLY A 264 10.34 15.89 23.73
CA GLY A 264 9.43 15.26 24.68
C GLY A 264 8.42 14.32 24.02
N ALA A 265 8.08 13.25 24.72
CA ALA A 265 6.99 12.35 24.34
C ALA A 265 5.64 12.90 24.80
N ASN A 266 4.61 12.73 23.97
CA ASN A 266 3.23 13.07 24.31
C ASN A 266 2.24 12.12 23.64
N ASP A 267 0.95 12.38 23.83
CA ASP A 267 -0.14 11.62 23.20
C ASP A 267 -0.02 11.52 21.67
N SER A 268 0.46 12.58 21.02
CA SER A 268 0.61 12.68 19.56
C SER A 268 1.79 11.89 19.02
N THR A 269 2.94 11.91 19.69
CA THR A 269 4.09 11.09 19.31
C THR A 269 3.78 9.60 19.50
N TYR A 270 3.11 9.24 20.59
CA TYR A 270 2.58 7.88 20.78
C TYR A 270 1.56 7.50 19.70
N TRP A 271 0.69 8.42 19.28
CA TRP A 271 -0.30 8.11 18.26
C TRP A 271 0.33 7.81 16.89
N ILE A 272 1.52 8.35 16.57
CA ILE A 272 2.26 7.94 15.38
C ILE A 272 2.65 6.45 15.47
N TYR A 273 3.18 6.03 16.62
CA TYR A 273 3.50 4.62 16.86
C TYR A 273 2.26 3.72 16.84
N PHE A 274 1.16 4.16 17.45
CA PHE A 274 -0.13 3.46 17.43
C PHE A 274 -0.62 3.17 16.01
N GLU A 275 -0.43 4.10 15.07
CA GLU A 275 -0.84 3.95 13.67
C GLU A 275 0.14 3.07 12.88
N LEU A 276 1.43 3.05 13.24
CA LEU A 276 2.36 2.04 12.73
C LEU A 276 1.97 0.63 13.20
N LEU A 277 1.44 0.48 14.42
CA LEU A 277 0.93 -0.81 14.89
C LEU A 277 -0.32 -1.25 14.12
N TRP A 278 -1.14 -0.34 13.59
CA TRP A 278 -2.25 -0.71 12.70
C TRP A 278 -1.74 -1.31 11.38
N ARG A 279 -0.72 -0.68 10.78
CA ARG A 279 -0.03 -1.24 9.61
C ARG A 279 0.54 -2.62 9.93
N GLU A 280 1.19 -2.75 11.09
CA GLU A 280 1.76 -4.01 11.56
C GLU A 280 0.70 -5.10 11.72
N TYR A 281 -0.41 -4.79 12.38
CA TYR A 281 -1.54 -5.71 12.52
C TYR A 281 -2.03 -6.20 11.17
N PHE A 282 -2.22 -5.30 10.20
CA PHE A 282 -2.71 -5.66 8.88
C PHE A 282 -1.70 -6.45 8.03
N TYR A 283 -0.39 -6.26 8.24
CA TYR A 283 0.64 -7.11 7.65
C TYR A 283 0.49 -8.57 8.11
N TRP A 284 0.38 -8.81 9.42
CA TRP A 284 0.18 -10.16 9.97
C TRP A 284 -1.21 -10.73 9.64
N TYR A 285 -2.23 -9.86 9.61
CA TYR A 285 -3.59 -10.21 9.20
C TYR A 285 -3.63 -10.79 7.79
N ALA A 286 -2.98 -10.14 6.83
CA ALA A 286 -2.91 -10.62 5.45
C ALA A 286 -2.15 -11.95 5.35
N ARG A 287 -1.03 -12.11 6.07
CA ARG A 287 -0.29 -13.38 6.12
C ARG A 287 -1.11 -14.52 6.74
N CYS A 288 -1.87 -14.24 7.80
CA CYS A 288 -2.72 -15.21 8.48
C CYS A 288 -3.92 -15.65 7.61
N TYR A 289 -4.63 -14.70 7.02
CA TYR A 289 -5.91 -14.98 6.36
C TYR A 289 -5.80 -15.23 4.85
N GLN A 290 -4.70 -14.80 4.22
CA GLN A 290 -4.37 -15.06 2.81
C GLN A 290 -5.56 -14.77 1.88
N GLN A 291 -5.97 -15.75 1.06
CA GLN A 291 -7.07 -15.61 0.09
C GLN A 291 -8.41 -15.21 0.73
N ARG A 292 -8.64 -15.45 2.03
CA ARG A 292 -9.85 -15.01 2.74
C ARG A 292 -9.94 -13.48 2.82
N LEU A 293 -8.82 -12.78 2.65
CA LEU A 293 -8.75 -11.32 2.57
C LEU A 293 -9.57 -10.77 1.40
N PHE A 294 -9.73 -11.52 0.30
CA PHE A 294 -10.37 -11.07 -0.94
C PHE A 294 -11.78 -11.65 -1.17
N ARG A 295 -12.25 -12.52 -0.26
CA ARG A 295 -13.57 -13.15 -0.38
C ARG A 295 -14.68 -12.16 -0.05
N PHE A 296 -15.80 -12.26 -0.75
CA PHE A 296 -16.95 -11.37 -0.56
C PHE A 296 -17.44 -11.29 0.89
N GLY A 297 -17.57 -12.44 1.58
CA GLY A 297 -17.92 -12.51 2.99
C GLY A 297 -16.77 -12.26 3.97
N GLY A 298 -15.60 -11.83 3.48
CA GLY A 298 -14.39 -11.55 4.26
C GLY A 298 -13.91 -12.73 5.10
N ILE A 299 -13.20 -12.44 6.21
CA ILE A 299 -12.72 -13.48 7.12
C ILE A 299 -13.85 -14.13 7.91
N ARG A 300 -14.97 -13.45 8.11
CA ARG A 300 -16.14 -14.00 8.84
C ARG A 300 -16.98 -14.94 8.00
N ASN A 301 -16.75 -14.97 6.68
CA ASN A 301 -17.57 -15.71 5.72
C ASN A 301 -19.07 -15.36 5.83
N GLN A 302 -19.37 -14.09 6.13
CA GLN A 302 -20.72 -13.54 6.22
C GLN A 302 -20.88 -12.49 5.11
N PRO A 303 -21.52 -12.84 3.98
CA PRO A 303 -21.72 -11.92 2.87
C PRO A 303 -22.52 -10.68 3.28
N PRO A 304 -22.08 -9.46 2.92
CA PRO A 304 -22.87 -8.25 3.12
C PRO A 304 -24.02 -8.19 2.11
N LEU A 305 -25.06 -7.42 2.42
CA LEU A 305 -26.21 -7.18 1.54
C LEU A 305 -25.89 -6.12 0.47
N THR A 306 -24.82 -6.34 -0.29
CA THR A 306 -24.35 -5.44 -1.35
C THR A 306 -24.27 -6.18 -2.68
N SER A 307 -24.39 -5.48 -3.79
CA SER A 307 -24.29 -6.05 -5.15
C SER A 307 -23.43 -5.17 -6.05
N PHE A 308 -23.24 -5.56 -7.31
CA PHE A 308 -22.56 -4.71 -8.28
C PHE A 308 -23.57 -3.95 -9.15
N TYR A 309 -23.45 -2.62 -9.17
CA TYR A 309 -24.20 -1.73 -10.04
C TYR A 309 -23.24 -0.83 -10.81
N ALA A 310 -23.07 -1.09 -12.11
CA ALA A 310 -22.05 -0.45 -12.93
C ALA A 310 -22.15 1.09 -12.93
N HIS A 311 -23.37 1.65 -13.05
CA HIS A 311 -23.56 3.10 -13.05
C HIS A 311 -23.11 3.76 -11.75
N ARG A 312 -23.57 3.25 -10.59
CA ARG A 312 -23.20 3.76 -9.27
C ARG A 312 -21.69 3.66 -9.02
N PHE A 313 -21.07 2.56 -9.47
CA PHE A 313 -19.62 2.39 -9.34
C PHE A 313 -18.85 3.40 -10.20
N GLN A 314 -19.30 3.66 -11.43
CA GLN A 314 -18.70 4.69 -12.29
C GLN A 314 -18.87 6.10 -11.70
N GLN A 315 -20.03 6.42 -11.14
CA GLN A 315 -20.23 7.69 -10.43
C GLN A 315 -19.27 7.85 -9.26
N TRP A 316 -19.10 6.81 -8.45
CA TRP A 316 -18.15 6.81 -7.34
C TRP A 316 -16.72 6.99 -7.82
N LYS A 317 -16.26 6.20 -8.81
CA LYS A 317 -14.93 6.33 -9.40
C LYS A 317 -14.65 7.74 -9.90
N ASN A 318 -15.62 8.33 -10.60
CA ASN A 318 -15.46 9.62 -11.27
C ASN A 318 -15.79 10.82 -10.37
N GLY A 319 -16.21 10.60 -9.11
CA GLY A 319 -16.60 11.69 -8.22
C GLY A 319 -17.83 12.46 -8.70
N THR A 320 -18.85 11.76 -9.21
CA THR A 320 -20.12 12.34 -9.71
C THR A 320 -21.34 11.75 -8.98
N THR A 321 -21.15 11.43 -7.70
CA THR A 321 -22.24 10.98 -6.81
C THR A 321 -23.04 12.17 -6.28
N PRO A 322 -24.21 11.95 -5.67
CA PRO A 322 -24.93 13.01 -4.95
C PRO A 322 -24.22 13.53 -3.69
N TYR A 323 -23.04 13.02 -3.32
CA TYR A 323 -22.36 13.29 -2.06
C TYR A 323 -21.07 14.11 -2.28
N PRO A 324 -21.08 15.44 -2.08
CA PRO A 324 -19.96 16.30 -2.50
C PRO A 324 -18.62 15.98 -1.82
N ILE A 325 -18.62 15.62 -0.53
CA ILE A 325 -17.39 15.27 0.18
C ILE A 325 -16.74 13.98 -0.37
N VAL A 326 -17.56 13.04 -0.85
CA VAL A 326 -17.11 11.79 -1.46
C VAL A 326 -16.49 12.10 -2.81
N ASN A 327 -17.17 12.91 -3.62
CA ASN A 327 -16.68 13.36 -4.92
C ASN A 327 -15.32 14.07 -4.82
N ALA A 328 -15.19 15.02 -3.87
CA ALA A 328 -13.94 15.71 -3.60
C ALA A 328 -12.80 14.76 -3.24
N CYS A 329 -13.07 13.75 -2.39
CA CYS A 329 -12.10 12.72 -2.07
C CYS A 329 -11.69 11.92 -3.32
N MET A 330 -12.65 11.49 -4.14
CA MET A 330 -12.37 10.70 -5.34
C MET A 330 -11.60 11.50 -6.39
N HIS A 331 -11.89 12.80 -6.56
CA HIS A 331 -11.08 13.69 -7.38
C HIS A 331 -9.65 13.83 -6.85
N GLN A 332 -9.46 14.01 -5.52
CA GLN A 332 -8.13 14.04 -4.90
C GLN A 332 -7.35 12.74 -5.18
N LEU A 333 -7.98 11.58 -5.00
CA LEU A 333 -7.38 10.28 -5.29
C LEU A 333 -6.96 10.16 -6.75
N ASN A 334 -7.85 10.48 -7.69
CA ASN A 334 -7.57 10.29 -9.12
C ASN A 334 -6.50 11.25 -9.63
N HIS A 335 -6.41 12.45 -9.04
CA HIS A 335 -5.42 13.44 -9.43
C HIS A 335 -4.03 13.18 -8.80
N THR A 336 -3.99 12.79 -7.52
CA THR A 336 -2.74 12.71 -6.74
C THR A 336 -2.28 11.29 -6.42
N GLY A 337 -3.14 10.30 -6.60
CA GLY A 337 -2.97 8.93 -6.12
C GLY A 337 -2.96 8.81 -4.58
N TYR A 338 -3.32 9.88 -3.86
CA TYR A 338 -3.36 9.90 -2.40
C TYR A 338 -4.72 10.36 -1.90
N MET A 339 -5.15 9.80 -0.77
CA MET A 339 -6.36 10.23 -0.06
C MET A 339 -6.11 10.18 1.44
N SER A 340 -6.59 11.20 2.18
CA SER A 340 -6.53 11.23 3.64
C SER A 340 -7.20 10.01 4.27
N ASN A 341 -6.75 9.56 5.45
CA ASN A 341 -7.39 8.43 6.15
C ASN A 341 -8.88 8.69 6.40
N ARG A 342 -9.25 9.93 6.80
CA ARG A 342 -10.64 10.33 6.95
C ARG A 342 -11.39 10.19 5.63
N GLY A 343 -10.86 10.72 4.53
CA GLY A 343 -11.44 10.58 3.20
C GLY A 343 -11.67 9.12 2.80
N ARG A 344 -10.68 8.24 3.02
CA ARG A 344 -10.80 6.80 2.72
C ARG A 344 -11.97 6.15 3.44
N GLN A 345 -12.16 6.48 4.72
CA GLN A 345 -13.29 5.99 5.51
C GLN A 345 -14.63 6.48 4.95
N LEU A 346 -14.71 7.75 4.54
CA LEU A 346 -15.93 8.33 3.97
C LEU A 346 -16.31 7.70 2.64
N VAL A 347 -15.37 7.58 1.71
CA VAL A 347 -15.68 7.04 0.37
C VAL A 347 -15.97 5.55 0.41
N ALA A 348 -15.31 4.79 1.30
CA ALA A 348 -15.60 3.37 1.49
C ALA A 348 -16.97 3.16 2.16
N SER A 349 -17.30 3.96 3.18
CA SER A 349 -18.66 3.95 3.76
C SER A 349 -19.70 4.24 2.70
N CYS A 350 -19.52 5.32 1.92
CA CYS A 350 -20.39 5.71 0.82
C CYS A 350 -20.61 4.56 -0.17
N LEU A 351 -19.53 3.88 -0.57
CA LEU A 351 -19.61 2.79 -1.52
C LEU A 351 -20.47 1.64 -0.98
N VAL A 352 -20.24 1.24 0.26
CA VAL A 352 -20.94 0.07 0.85
C VAL A 352 -22.38 0.41 1.23
N HIS A 353 -22.63 1.53 1.90
CA HIS A 353 -23.92 1.79 2.56
C HIS A 353 -24.85 2.68 1.76
N GLU A 354 -24.33 3.78 1.21
CA GLU A 354 -25.12 4.73 0.44
C GLU A 354 -25.36 4.22 -0.99
N LEU A 355 -24.37 3.58 -1.62
CA LEU A 355 -24.47 3.05 -2.98
C LEU A 355 -24.82 1.56 -3.05
N GLY A 356 -24.71 0.83 -1.94
CA GLY A 356 -25.03 -0.61 -1.86
C GLY A 356 -24.09 -1.51 -2.66
N LEU A 357 -22.86 -1.05 -2.90
CA LEU A 357 -21.90 -1.71 -3.80
C LEU A 357 -21.04 -2.74 -3.07
N ASP A 358 -20.71 -3.83 -3.78
CA ASP A 358 -19.74 -4.82 -3.33
C ASP A 358 -18.37 -4.14 -3.06
N TRP A 359 -17.95 -4.21 -1.80
CA TRP A 359 -16.77 -3.55 -1.27
C TRP A 359 -15.48 -3.92 -2.01
N ARG A 360 -15.41 -5.09 -2.64
CA ARG A 360 -14.23 -5.57 -3.39
C ARG A 360 -13.93 -4.69 -4.61
N TYR A 361 -14.96 -4.08 -5.20
CA TYR A 361 -14.78 -3.14 -6.32
C TYR A 361 -14.07 -1.87 -5.87
N GLY A 362 -14.46 -1.33 -4.70
CA GLY A 362 -13.79 -0.19 -4.08
C GLY A 362 -12.36 -0.51 -3.66
N ALA A 363 -12.14 -1.67 -3.04
CA ALA A 363 -10.82 -2.14 -2.62
C ALA A 363 -9.87 -2.32 -3.80
N ALA A 364 -10.34 -2.93 -4.89
CA ALA A 364 -9.56 -3.12 -6.11
C ALA A 364 -9.29 -1.79 -6.83
N TYR A 365 -10.24 -0.85 -6.85
CA TYR A 365 -9.99 0.48 -7.40
C TYR A 365 -8.93 1.24 -6.60
N PHE A 366 -8.97 1.15 -5.27
CA PHE A 366 -7.92 1.70 -4.41
C PHE A 366 -6.54 1.09 -4.71
N GLU A 367 -6.48 -0.22 -4.97
CA GLU A 367 -5.24 -0.90 -5.36
C GLU A 367 -4.67 -0.39 -6.69
N THR A 368 -5.52 -0.04 -7.65
CA THR A 368 -5.04 0.52 -8.92
C THR A 368 -4.58 1.97 -8.78
N GLN A 369 -5.23 2.79 -7.93
CA GLN A 369 -4.97 4.23 -7.86
C GLN A 369 -3.95 4.65 -6.79
N LEU A 370 -3.93 4.01 -5.61
CA LEU A 370 -3.17 4.51 -4.46
C LEU A 370 -1.66 4.38 -4.64
N ILE A 371 -0.94 5.49 -4.49
CA ILE A 371 0.53 5.50 -4.42
C ILE A 371 1.05 4.76 -3.17
N ASP A 372 0.21 4.64 -2.15
CA ASP A 372 0.53 3.95 -0.89
C ASP A 372 -0.25 2.65 -0.71
N TYR A 373 -0.63 2.00 -1.82
CA TYR A 373 -1.25 0.69 -1.77
C TYR A 373 -0.35 -0.32 -1.04
N ASP A 374 -0.89 -0.88 0.04
CA ASP A 374 -0.36 -2.03 0.76
C ASP A 374 -1.48 -3.05 0.91
N VAL A 375 -1.23 -4.31 0.54
CA VAL A 375 -2.25 -5.35 0.44
C VAL A 375 -2.99 -5.57 1.75
N GLY A 376 -2.28 -5.68 2.87
CA GLY A 376 -2.89 -5.90 4.17
C GLY A 376 -3.67 -4.68 4.62
N SER A 377 -3.05 -3.50 4.53
CA SER A 377 -3.65 -2.26 5.00
C SER A 377 -4.90 -1.89 4.18
N ASN A 378 -4.86 -1.99 2.86
CA ASN A 378 -5.99 -1.67 1.99
C ASN A 378 -7.14 -2.65 2.23
N TRP A 379 -6.92 -3.94 1.95
CA TRP A 379 -8.00 -4.92 1.97
C TRP A 379 -8.51 -5.17 3.39
N GLY A 380 -7.64 -5.11 4.40
CA GLY A 380 -8.04 -5.20 5.81
C GLY A 380 -8.92 -4.04 6.27
N ASN A 381 -8.60 -2.80 5.91
CA ASN A 381 -9.46 -1.65 6.21
C ASN A 381 -10.78 -1.70 5.45
N TRP A 382 -10.79 -2.16 4.19
CA TRP A 382 -12.03 -2.34 3.42
C TRP A 382 -12.93 -3.41 4.05
N GLN A 383 -12.38 -4.55 4.49
CA GLN A 383 -13.16 -5.55 5.23
C GLN A 383 -13.72 -4.99 6.54
N TYR A 384 -12.93 -4.17 7.23
CA TYR A 384 -13.35 -3.52 8.47
C TYR A 384 -14.57 -2.61 8.26
N LEU A 385 -14.54 -1.80 7.19
CA LEU A 385 -15.63 -0.87 6.86
C LEU A 385 -16.85 -1.59 6.28
N ALA A 386 -16.65 -2.66 5.51
CA ALA A 386 -17.73 -3.49 4.98
C ALA A 386 -18.38 -4.41 6.03
N GLY A 387 -17.87 -4.44 7.27
CA GLY A 387 -18.40 -5.27 8.35
C GLY A 387 -18.07 -6.76 8.25
N VAL A 388 -17.15 -7.15 7.37
CA VAL A 388 -16.76 -8.55 7.10
C VAL A 388 -15.39 -8.94 7.66
N GLY A 389 -14.72 -7.98 8.34
CA GLY A 389 -13.39 -8.11 8.92
C GLY A 389 -13.37 -8.43 10.42
N ALA A 390 -12.25 -8.09 11.05
CA ALA A 390 -11.94 -8.35 12.46
C ALA A 390 -12.74 -7.53 13.52
N ASP A 391 -13.67 -6.63 13.14
CA ASP A 391 -14.36 -5.76 14.11
C ASP A 391 -15.58 -6.42 14.79
N PRO A 392 -15.60 -6.64 16.11
CA PRO A 392 -16.80 -7.14 16.80
C PRO A 392 -18.00 -6.19 16.75
N ARG A 393 -17.82 -4.91 16.37
CA ARG A 393 -18.88 -3.88 16.43
C ARG A 393 -19.83 -3.83 15.22
N GLY A 394 -19.69 -4.72 14.25
CA GLY A 394 -20.58 -4.78 13.07
C GLY A 394 -20.32 -3.66 12.04
N SER A 395 -21.35 -3.29 11.29
CA SER A 395 -21.28 -2.29 10.19
C SER A 395 -20.96 -0.87 10.70
N ARG A 396 -20.01 -0.17 10.06
CA ARG A 396 -19.59 1.20 10.39
C ARG A 396 -20.03 2.19 9.32
N GLN A 397 -21.33 2.46 9.27
CA GLN A 397 -21.86 3.52 8.41
C GLN A 397 -21.54 4.91 9.00
N PHE A 398 -20.94 5.78 8.18
CA PHE A 398 -20.69 7.17 8.52
C PHE A 398 -21.81 8.08 8.01
N ASN A 399 -22.34 8.96 8.85
CA ASN A 399 -23.22 10.03 8.41
C ASN A 399 -22.39 11.11 7.68
N LEU A 400 -22.46 11.14 6.35
CA LEU A 400 -21.64 12.00 5.49
C LEU A 400 -21.85 13.50 5.75
N GLU A 401 -23.07 13.93 6.05
CA GLU A 401 -23.38 15.33 6.38
C GLU A 401 -22.68 15.75 7.67
N LYS A 402 -22.81 14.94 8.73
CA LYS A 402 -22.12 15.19 10.00
C LYS A 402 -20.60 15.18 9.86
N GLN A 403 -20.06 14.30 9.01
CA GLN A 403 -18.62 14.27 8.73
C GLN A 403 -18.18 15.53 7.97
N THR A 404 -18.99 16.02 7.03
CA THR A 404 -18.74 17.28 6.32
C THR A 404 -18.73 18.46 7.28
N GLN A 405 -19.76 18.60 8.13
CA GLN A 405 -19.82 19.67 9.14
C GLN A 405 -18.62 19.64 10.11
N MET A 406 -18.08 18.46 10.41
CA MET A 406 -16.98 18.30 11.36
C MET A 406 -15.60 18.55 10.73
N TYR A 407 -15.37 18.08 9.49
CA TYR A 407 -14.04 18.05 8.88
C TYR A 407 -13.86 19.01 7.70
N ASP A 408 -14.96 19.57 7.17
CA ASP A 408 -14.96 20.59 6.12
C ASP A 408 -16.11 21.60 6.33
N PRO A 409 -16.17 22.29 7.50
CA PRO A 409 -17.30 23.15 7.87
C PRO A 409 -17.51 24.33 6.91
N ASN A 410 -16.44 24.79 6.26
CA ASN A 410 -16.46 25.90 5.31
C ASN A 410 -16.52 25.43 3.85
N HIS A 411 -16.61 24.11 3.61
CA HIS A 411 -16.57 23.50 2.27
C HIS A 411 -15.29 23.78 1.47
N GLU A 412 -14.20 24.21 2.11
CA GLU A 412 -12.94 24.54 1.44
C GLU A 412 -12.35 23.33 0.70
N PHE A 413 -12.45 22.13 1.30
CA PHE A 413 -11.99 20.91 0.66
C PHE A 413 -12.88 20.52 -0.51
N ILE A 414 -14.20 20.57 -0.32
CA ILE A 414 -15.18 20.31 -1.38
C ILE A 414 -15.00 21.24 -2.57
N GLU A 415 -14.83 22.55 -2.36
CA GLU A 415 -14.63 23.51 -3.46
C GLU A 415 -13.29 23.29 -4.16
N ARG A 416 -12.20 23.12 -3.40
CA ARG A 416 -10.85 22.93 -3.94
C ARG A 416 -10.77 21.72 -4.88
N TRP A 417 -11.44 20.64 -4.52
CA TRP A 417 -11.47 19.40 -5.31
C TRP A 417 -12.74 19.24 -6.14
N GLN A 418 -13.51 20.32 -6.34
CA GLN A 418 -14.67 20.36 -7.24
C GLN A 418 -15.69 19.24 -6.96
N GLY A 419 -16.01 18.99 -5.69
CA GLY A 419 -16.88 17.89 -5.29
C GLY A 419 -18.37 18.11 -5.59
N ARG A 420 -18.82 19.35 -5.85
CA ARG A 420 -20.23 19.63 -6.14
C ARG A 420 -20.60 19.17 -7.54
N ASP A 421 -21.63 18.34 -7.63
CA ASP A 421 -22.29 18.00 -8.90
C ASP A 421 -23.79 18.26 -8.77
N SER A 422 -24.28 19.30 -9.46
CA SER A 422 -25.69 19.69 -9.45
C SER A 422 -26.59 18.78 -10.28
N ARG A 423 -26.02 17.84 -11.05
CA ARG A 423 -26.76 16.92 -11.94
C ARG A 423 -26.76 15.48 -11.41
N ALA A 424 -26.13 15.22 -10.28
CA ALA A 424 -25.98 13.87 -9.75
C ALA A 424 -27.32 13.33 -9.24
N GLN A 425 -27.87 12.34 -9.94
CA GLN A 425 -28.94 11.46 -9.46
C GLN A 425 -28.33 10.11 -9.11
N GLN A 426 -28.75 9.53 -7.96
CA GLN A 426 -28.21 8.23 -7.52
C GLN A 426 -28.62 7.10 -8.47
N ASP A 427 -29.86 7.13 -8.93
CA ASP A 427 -30.40 6.18 -9.89
C ASP A 427 -30.98 6.94 -11.08
N VAL A 428 -30.70 6.40 -12.27
CA VAL A 428 -31.21 6.90 -13.56
C VAL A 428 -32.37 6.03 -14.06
N VAL A 429 -32.96 5.24 -13.17
CA VAL A 429 -34.10 4.36 -13.44
C VAL A 429 -35.22 4.65 -12.44
N ASP A 430 -36.46 4.48 -12.87
CA ASP A 430 -37.64 4.65 -12.03
C ASP A 430 -37.89 3.42 -11.14
N MET A 431 -39.02 3.42 -10.42
CA MET A 431 -39.39 2.34 -9.49
C MET A 431 -39.64 0.97 -10.16
N VAL A 432 -39.67 0.89 -11.50
CA VAL A 432 -39.82 -0.35 -12.28
C VAL A 432 -38.62 -0.60 -13.20
N ASP A 433 -37.46 -0.02 -12.86
CA ASP A 433 -36.20 -0.13 -13.60
C ASP A 433 -36.23 0.48 -15.02
N TRP A 434 -37.19 1.37 -15.31
CA TRP A 434 -37.25 2.07 -16.60
C TRP A 434 -36.31 3.29 -16.61
N PRO A 435 -35.50 3.50 -17.67
CA PRO A 435 -34.61 4.66 -17.74
C PRO A 435 -35.37 5.99 -17.60
N ILE A 436 -34.97 6.82 -16.63
CA ILE A 436 -35.44 8.18 -16.47
C ILE A 436 -34.72 9.04 -17.51
N THR A 437 -35.46 9.53 -18.51
CA THR A 437 -34.94 10.52 -19.45
C THR A 437 -34.82 11.87 -18.73
N THR A 438 -33.58 12.32 -18.50
CA THR A 438 -33.34 13.71 -18.11
C THR A 438 -33.80 14.61 -19.26
N GLN A 439 -34.94 15.28 -19.08
CA GLN A 439 -35.38 16.31 -20.02
C GLN A 439 -34.28 17.38 -20.11
N GLN A 440 -33.68 17.52 -21.29
CA GLN A 440 -32.99 18.76 -21.61
C GLN A 440 -34.04 19.87 -21.55
N GLU A 441 -33.87 20.82 -20.64
CA GLU A 441 -34.46 22.15 -20.80
C GLU A 441 -33.89 22.74 -22.10
N ASN A 442 -34.51 22.40 -23.23
CA ASN A 442 -34.39 23.20 -24.44
C ASN A 442 -35.11 24.51 -24.15
N GLY A 443 -34.32 25.53 -23.84
CA GLY A 443 -34.76 26.91 -23.90
C GLY A 443 -35.35 27.20 -25.29
N ASP A 444 -36.49 27.88 -25.25
CA ASP A 444 -37.12 28.68 -26.28
C ASP A 444 -37.21 28.11 -27.70
N LYS A 445 -38.44 27.72 -28.07
CA LYS A 445 -39.22 28.42 -29.11
C LYS A 445 -40.71 28.14 -29.01
#